data_AF-A0A1I6I934-F1
#
_entry.id   AF-A0A1I6I934-F1
#
_cell.length_a   1.000
_cell.length_b   1.000
_cell.length_c   1.000
_cell.angle_alpha   90.00
_cell.angle_beta   90.00
_cell.angle_gamma   90.00
#
_symmetry.space_group_name_H-M   'P 1'
#
loop_
_entity.id
_entity.type
_entity.pdbx_description
1 polymer ?
#
loop_
_entity_poly.entity_id
_entity_poly.type
_entity_poly.pdbx_seq_one_letter_code
_entity_poly.pdbx_strand_id
1 'polypeptide(L)'
;MYKHILLAVSLAFALVSCSSDKDETESDAETNSTAIIGTWDATELLIDNETASDDVKFGKQILDFLSDRDCYIITLQFNEDLSANATNSANYVEVNATATGLDIPCPSESDTNTSTYTFDGETVTTIDENGEELAIGVTIDGDIMTVDASDLDIPNFSEDGQLIFVKR
;
A
#
# COMPACT_ATOMS: atom_id res chain seq x y z
N MET A 1 -61.97 -47.05 -18.17
CA MET A 1 -61.67 -45.64 -17.84
C MET A 1 -60.64 -45.14 -18.84
N TYR A 2 -61.05 -44.23 -19.73
CA TYR A 2 -60.19 -43.54 -20.68
C TYR A 2 -59.58 -42.30 -20.01
N LYS A 3 -58.27 -42.13 -20.13
CA LYS A 3 -57.56 -40.84 -20.19
C LYS A 3 -56.12 -41.17 -20.61
N HIS A 4 -55.73 -40.99 -21.88
CA HIS A 4 -55.33 -39.72 -22.51
C HIS A 4 -54.33 -38.96 -21.62
N ILE A 5 -53.16 -38.50 -22.07
CA ILE A 5 -52.57 -38.35 -23.41
C ILE A 5 -51.15 -37.74 -23.18
N LEU A 6 -50.22 -38.05 -24.09
CA LEU A 6 -49.04 -37.29 -24.56
C LEU A 6 -48.07 -36.59 -23.57
N LEU A 7 -46.77 -36.74 -23.85
CA LEU A 7 -45.88 -35.76 -24.51
C LEU A 7 -44.43 -36.01 -24.02
N ALA A 8 -43.59 -36.65 -24.82
CA ALA A 8 -42.40 -36.05 -25.47
C ALA A 8 -41.65 -34.99 -24.63
N VAL A 9 -40.33 -35.17 -24.47
CA VAL A 9 -39.29 -34.31 -25.05
C VAL A 9 -37.91 -34.70 -24.50
N SER A 10 -37.00 -34.89 -25.45
CA SER A 10 -35.55 -34.98 -25.37
C SER A 10 -34.88 -33.76 -24.72
N LEU A 11 -33.78 -33.95 -23.98
CA LEU A 11 -32.53 -33.21 -24.23
C LEU A 11 -31.34 -33.81 -23.48
N ALA A 12 -30.26 -34.05 -24.21
CA ALA A 12 -28.92 -34.37 -23.72
C ALA A 12 -28.25 -33.13 -23.11
N PHE A 13 -27.35 -33.30 -22.14
CA PHE A 13 -26.19 -32.45 -21.75
C PHE A 13 -25.71 -32.98 -20.38
N ALA A 14 -24.45 -33.17 -20.03
CA ALA A 14 -23.18 -33.13 -20.72
C ALA A 14 -22.25 -34.05 -19.92
N LEU A 15 -21.33 -34.73 -20.59
CA LEU A 15 -20.23 -35.44 -19.97
C LEU A 15 -19.30 -34.38 -19.35
N VAL A 16 -19.30 -34.24 -18.02
CA VAL A 16 -18.18 -33.59 -17.34
C VAL A 16 -17.04 -34.60 -17.34
N SER A 17 -16.24 -34.53 -18.40
CA SER A 17 -14.93 -35.16 -18.47
C SER A 17 -14.06 -34.50 -17.41
N CYS A 18 -13.81 -35.23 -16.32
CA CYS A 18 -12.76 -34.89 -15.36
C CYS A 18 -11.43 -35.19 -16.06
N SER A 19 -10.94 -34.23 -16.86
CA SER A 19 -9.56 -34.23 -17.35
C SER A 19 -8.68 -33.88 -16.17
N SER A 20 -8.03 -34.90 -15.62
CA SER A 20 -6.98 -34.77 -14.63
C SER A 20 -5.72 -34.26 -15.32
N ASP A 21 -5.57 -32.95 -15.45
CA ASP A 21 -4.26 -32.34 -15.64
C ASP A 21 -3.88 -31.61 -14.35
N LYS A 22 -2.92 -32.20 -13.65
CA LYS A 22 -2.09 -31.51 -12.67
C LYS A 22 -1.02 -30.79 -13.47
N ASP A 23 -0.99 -29.47 -13.41
CA ASP A 23 0.25 -28.71 -13.31
C ASP A 23 -0.08 -27.30 -12.78
N GLU A 24 0.05 -27.20 -11.47
CA GLU A 24 0.66 -26.10 -10.71
C GLU A 24 0.92 -24.79 -11.49
N THR A 25 -0.03 -23.85 -11.46
CA THR A 25 0.24 -22.41 -11.70
C THR A 25 -0.85 -21.49 -11.11
N GLU A 26 -1.41 -21.85 -9.95
CA GLU A 26 -2.41 -21.03 -9.23
C GLU A 26 -1.97 -20.63 -7.81
N SER A 27 -0.69 -20.77 -7.45
CA SER A 27 -0.21 -20.40 -6.09
C SER A 27 0.38 -18.99 -5.97
N ASP A 28 0.88 -18.40 -7.06
CA ASP A 28 1.72 -17.21 -6.92
C ASP A 28 0.93 -15.90 -7.01
N ALA A 29 -0.19 -15.87 -7.73
CA ALA A 29 -1.03 -14.69 -7.87
C ALA A 29 -1.89 -14.39 -6.61
N GLU A 30 -2.49 -15.39 -5.98
CA GLU A 30 -3.26 -15.19 -4.72
C GLU A 30 -2.34 -14.91 -3.51
N THR A 31 -1.13 -15.46 -3.50
CA THR A 31 -0.16 -15.18 -2.41
C THR A 31 0.33 -13.74 -2.47
N ASN A 32 0.51 -13.17 -3.67
CA ASN A 32 0.91 -11.77 -3.82
C ASN A 32 -0.22 -10.80 -3.47
N SER A 33 -1.47 -11.05 -3.85
CA SER A 33 -2.57 -10.09 -3.61
C SER A 33 -2.88 -9.83 -2.13
N THR A 34 -2.50 -10.74 -1.23
CA THR A 34 -2.67 -10.58 0.22
C THR A 34 -1.42 -10.05 0.93
N ALA A 35 -0.26 -10.03 0.27
CA ALA A 35 1.01 -9.59 0.85
C ALA A 35 0.95 -8.15 1.37
N ILE A 36 0.18 -7.30 0.69
CA ILE A 36 -0.02 -5.89 1.04
C ILE A 36 -0.83 -5.65 2.32
N ILE A 37 -1.63 -6.63 2.77
CA ILE A 37 -2.52 -6.44 3.92
C ILE A 37 -1.68 -6.24 5.19
N GLY A 38 -1.97 -5.18 5.94
CA GLY A 38 -1.26 -4.82 7.16
C GLY A 38 -1.05 -3.33 7.32
N THR A 39 -0.24 -2.97 8.32
CA THR A 39 0.21 -1.61 8.58
C THR A 39 1.68 -1.49 8.23
N TRP A 40 2.01 -0.48 7.44
CA TRP A 40 3.32 -0.22 6.85
C TRP A 40 3.77 1.16 7.28
N ASP A 41 4.88 1.23 8.00
CA ASP A 41 5.42 2.48 8.51
C ASP A 41 6.64 2.91 7.70
N ALA A 42 6.66 4.15 7.20
CA ALA A 42 7.83 4.68 6.54
C ALA A 42 8.98 4.80 7.55
N THR A 43 10.12 4.20 7.20
CA THR A 43 11.31 4.15 8.07
C THR A 43 12.51 4.82 7.46
N GLU A 44 12.58 4.86 6.13
CA GLU A 44 13.71 5.41 5.40
C GLU A 44 13.26 6.03 4.07
N LEU A 45 13.92 7.12 3.69
CA LEU A 45 13.89 7.67 2.33
C LEU A 45 15.26 7.44 1.67
N LEU A 46 15.28 6.77 0.52
CA LEU A 46 16.46 6.57 -0.31
C LEU A 46 16.53 7.65 -1.40
N ILE A 47 17.62 8.41 -1.41
CA ILE A 47 17.85 9.53 -2.34
C ILE A 47 19.27 9.51 -2.89
N ASP A 48 19.47 10.14 -4.05
CA ASP A 48 20.81 10.49 -4.51
C ASP A 48 21.27 11.79 -3.84
N ASN A 49 22.23 11.68 -2.91
CA ASN A 49 22.76 12.82 -2.19
C ASN A 49 23.49 13.85 -3.06
N GLU A 50 23.94 13.49 -4.27
CA GLU A 50 24.60 14.43 -5.17
C GLU A 50 23.60 15.36 -5.88
N THR A 51 22.37 14.89 -6.07
CA THR A 51 21.34 15.58 -6.87
C THR A 51 20.14 16.07 -6.06
N ALA A 52 19.82 15.41 -4.93
CA ALA A 52 18.70 15.79 -4.08
C ALA A 52 18.87 17.20 -3.47
N SER A 53 17.73 17.89 -3.33
CA SER A 53 17.64 19.19 -2.68
C SER A 53 18.01 19.12 -1.19
N ASP A 54 18.39 20.25 -0.60
CA ASP A 54 18.68 20.32 0.84
C ASP A 54 17.44 20.02 1.68
N ASP A 55 16.25 20.38 1.19
CA ASP A 55 14.98 20.11 1.85
C ASP A 55 14.69 18.60 1.90
N VAL A 56 14.91 17.87 0.81
CA VAL A 56 14.77 16.39 0.77
C VAL A 56 15.79 15.71 1.67
N LYS A 57 17.04 16.17 1.67
CA LYS A 57 18.07 15.65 2.59
C LYS A 57 17.69 15.87 4.06
N PHE A 58 17.12 17.03 4.37
CA PHE A 58 16.65 17.33 5.71
C PHE A 58 15.42 16.50 6.08
N GLY A 59 14.46 16.33 5.16
CA GLY A 59 13.31 15.43 5.31
C GLY A 59 13.73 13.99 5.60
N LYS A 60 14.71 13.47 4.86
CA LYS A 60 15.32 12.15 5.14
C LYS A 60 15.86 12.08 6.57
N GLN A 61 16.67 13.07 7.00
CA GLN A 61 17.26 13.07 8.34
C GLN A 61 16.20 13.11 9.45
N ILE A 62 15.11 13.85 9.24
CA ILE A 62 13.97 13.88 10.16
C ILE A 62 13.29 12.51 10.22
N LEU A 63 12.99 11.91 9.06
CA LEU A 63 12.36 10.60 8.99
C LEU A 63 13.20 9.55 9.72
N ASP A 64 14.50 9.46 9.39
CA ASP A 64 15.44 8.53 10.02
C ASP A 64 15.51 8.76 11.55
N PHE A 65 15.58 10.01 12.00
CA PHE A 65 15.65 10.35 13.43
C PHE A 65 14.38 9.97 14.21
N LEU A 66 13.20 10.16 13.62
CA LEU A 66 11.92 9.85 14.24
C LEU A 66 11.64 8.34 14.22
N SER A 67 11.93 7.67 13.10
CA SER A 67 11.72 6.23 12.96
C SER A 67 12.62 5.42 13.91
N ASP A 68 13.88 5.84 14.12
CA ASP A 68 14.81 5.26 15.12
C ASP A 68 14.28 5.31 16.57
N ARG A 69 13.21 6.10 16.82
CA ARG A 69 12.57 6.29 18.13
C ARG A 69 11.15 5.75 18.17
N ASP A 70 10.78 4.88 17.23
CA ASP A 70 9.43 4.34 17.04
C ASP A 70 8.36 5.44 16.84
N CYS A 71 8.74 6.58 16.24
CA CYS A 71 7.82 7.64 15.84
C CYS A 71 7.69 7.66 14.31
N TYR A 72 6.60 7.09 13.81
CA TYR A 72 6.34 6.97 12.38
C TYR A 72 5.44 8.10 11.90
N ILE A 73 5.96 8.95 11.00
CA ILE A 73 5.26 10.14 10.50
C ILE A 73 4.50 9.89 9.20
N ILE A 74 4.71 8.75 8.54
CA ILE A 74 3.94 8.31 7.37
C ILE A 74 3.61 6.84 7.57
N THR A 75 2.33 6.50 7.54
CA THR A 75 1.83 5.13 7.70
C THR A 75 0.79 4.83 6.64
N LEU A 76 0.91 3.67 6.00
CA LEU A 76 -0.08 3.11 5.10
C LEU A 76 -0.72 1.88 5.74
N GLN A 77 -2.03 1.76 5.68
CA GLN A 77 -2.76 0.60 6.16
C GLN A 77 -3.67 0.07 5.08
N PHE A 78 -3.58 -1.23 4.83
CA PHE A 78 -4.42 -1.96 3.87
C PHE A 78 -5.16 -3.08 4.60
N ASN A 79 -6.49 -3.04 4.58
CA ASN A 79 -7.34 -3.96 5.35
C ASN A 79 -7.94 -5.05 4.47
N GLU A 80 -8.28 -6.20 5.07
CA GLU A 80 -8.91 -7.34 4.38
C GLU A 80 -10.27 -6.99 3.74
N ASP A 81 -10.94 -5.93 4.21
CA ASP A 81 -12.23 -5.47 3.68
C ASP A 81 -12.09 -4.51 2.47
N LEU A 82 -10.86 -4.38 1.94
CA LEU A 82 -10.50 -3.49 0.83
C LEU A 82 -10.56 -2.00 1.15
N SER A 83 -10.60 -1.63 2.44
CA SER A 83 -10.34 -0.25 2.88
C SER A 83 -8.85 0.01 3.08
N ALA A 84 -8.43 1.23 2.81
CA ALA A 84 -7.07 1.71 3.05
C ALA A 84 -7.08 3.03 3.82
N ASN A 85 -6.09 3.21 4.70
CA ASN A 85 -5.84 4.47 5.39
C ASN A 85 -4.40 4.91 5.15
N ALA A 86 -4.22 6.16 4.74
CA ALA A 86 -2.92 6.82 4.69
C ALA A 86 -2.88 7.91 5.75
N THR A 87 -1.95 7.81 6.70
CA THR A 87 -1.74 8.79 7.75
C THR A 87 -0.41 9.51 7.53
N ASN A 88 -0.43 10.83 7.59
CA ASN A 88 0.74 11.68 7.34
C ASN A 88 0.83 12.80 8.39
N SER A 89 1.94 12.82 9.11
CA SER A 89 2.28 13.83 10.12
C SER A 89 3.41 14.77 9.69
N ALA A 90 3.93 14.65 8.46
CA ALA A 90 5.08 15.42 7.99
C ALA A 90 4.88 16.95 8.11
N ASN A 91 3.66 17.44 7.82
CA ASN A 91 3.31 18.86 7.95
C ASN A 91 3.26 19.38 9.40
N TYR A 92 3.25 18.46 10.37
CA TYR A 92 3.12 18.73 11.80
C TYR A 92 4.42 18.47 12.57
N VAL A 93 5.52 18.21 11.86
CA VAL A 93 6.84 18.09 12.47
C VAL A 93 7.32 19.46 12.92
N GLU A 94 7.54 19.59 14.23
CA GLU A 94 8.16 20.77 14.82
C GLU A 94 9.67 20.55 14.99
N VAL A 95 10.46 21.58 14.66
CA VAL A 95 11.91 21.58 14.89
C VAL A 95 12.26 22.70 15.84
N ASN A 96 12.67 22.33 17.06
CA ASN A 96 12.97 23.26 18.13
C ASN A 96 14.49 23.40 18.32
N ALA A 97 15.00 24.62 18.28
CA ALA A 97 16.40 24.89 18.61
C ALA A 97 16.62 24.95 20.12
N THR A 98 17.57 24.15 20.63
CA THR A 98 17.95 24.08 22.04
C THR A 98 19.41 24.48 22.23
N ALA A 99 19.84 24.66 23.49
CA ALA A 99 21.24 24.96 23.80
C ALA A 99 22.24 23.85 23.39
N THR A 100 21.74 22.63 23.17
CA THR A 100 22.56 21.43 22.86
C THR A 100 22.38 20.91 21.45
N GLY A 101 21.48 21.50 20.65
CA GLY A 101 21.17 21.04 19.28
C GLY A 101 19.71 21.22 18.91
N LEU A 102 19.23 20.42 17.96
CA LEU A 102 17.82 20.39 17.57
C LEU A 102 17.08 19.35 18.42
N ASP A 103 15.88 19.71 18.85
CA ASP A 103 14.89 18.80 19.43
C ASP A 103 13.71 18.69 18.47
N ILE A 104 13.35 17.45 18.13
CA ILE A 104 12.28 17.13 17.19
C ILE A 104 11.35 16.16 17.93
N PRO A 105 10.26 16.65 18.52
CA PRO A 105 9.28 15.80 19.18
C PRO A 105 8.48 14.99 18.15
N CYS A 106 7.89 13.87 18.60
CA CYS A 106 6.95 13.14 17.77
C CYS A 106 5.69 13.99 17.56
N PRO A 107 5.23 14.21 16.33
CA PRO A 107 4.03 14.99 16.06
C PRO A 107 2.81 14.43 16.79
N SER A 108 1.97 15.31 17.34
CA SER A 108 0.68 14.92 17.93
C SER A 108 -0.50 15.05 16.97
N GLU A 109 -0.27 15.68 15.81
CA GLU A 109 -1.26 15.92 14.77
C GLU A 109 -0.86 15.17 13.50
N SER A 110 -1.87 14.80 12.71
CA SER A 110 -1.73 14.05 11.47
C SER A 110 -2.92 14.31 10.57
N ASP A 111 -2.68 14.37 9.27
CA ASP A 111 -3.71 14.19 8.26
C ASP A 111 -3.97 12.68 8.07
N THR A 112 -5.22 12.31 7.84
CA THR A 112 -5.57 10.93 7.48
C THR A 112 -6.54 10.93 6.32
N ASN A 113 -6.19 10.19 5.28
CA ASN A 113 -7.04 9.95 4.14
C ASN A 113 -7.52 8.49 4.15
N THR A 114 -8.82 8.29 3.96
CA THR A 114 -9.43 6.96 3.85
C THR A 114 -9.87 6.73 2.42
N SER A 115 -9.55 5.55 1.89
CA SER A 115 -9.89 5.15 0.53
C SER A 115 -10.32 3.69 0.49
N THR A 116 -10.81 3.25 -0.67
CA THR A 116 -10.85 1.82 -1.02
C THR A 116 -9.66 1.50 -1.91
N TYR A 117 -9.23 0.24 -1.96
CA TYR A 117 -8.09 -0.13 -2.80
C TYR A 117 -8.26 -1.45 -3.54
N THR A 118 -7.53 -1.60 -4.63
CA THR A 118 -7.22 -2.88 -5.27
C THR A 118 -5.72 -3.07 -5.37
N PHE A 119 -5.26 -4.33 -5.35
CA PHE A 119 -3.85 -4.68 -5.50
C PHE A 119 -3.71 -5.86 -6.44
N ASP A 120 -2.89 -5.71 -7.47
CA ASP A 120 -2.65 -6.75 -8.49
C ASP A 120 -1.34 -7.52 -8.29
N GLY A 121 -0.59 -7.22 -7.22
CA GLY A 121 0.71 -7.78 -6.90
C GLY A 121 1.88 -6.81 -7.14
N GLU A 122 1.68 -5.77 -7.94
CA GLU A 122 2.71 -4.76 -8.25
C GLU A 122 2.20 -3.33 -8.10
N THR A 123 0.91 -3.10 -8.33
CA THR A 123 0.29 -1.78 -8.33
C THR A 123 -0.87 -1.73 -7.35
N VAL A 124 -0.85 -0.72 -6.49
CA VAL A 124 -1.95 -0.36 -5.60
C VAL A 124 -2.75 0.74 -6.25
N THR A 125 -4.03 0.50 -6.50
CA THR A 125 -4.95 1.55 -6.95
C THR A 125 -5.87 1.91 -5.81
N THR A 126 -5.82 3.15 -5.34
CA THR A 126 -6.73 3.69 -4.32
C THR A 126 -7.79 4.59 -4.94
N ILE A 127 -9.01 4.55 -4.41
CA ILE A 127 -10.13 5.42 -4.79
C ILE A 127 -10.62 6.15 -3.54
N ASP A 128 -10.55 7.47 -3.55
CA ASP A 128 -10.96 8.32 -2.43
C ASP A 128 -12.48 8.59 -2.38
N GLU A 129 -12.93 9.42 -1.44
CA GLU A 129 -14.35 9.80 -1.30
C GLU A 129 -14.91 10.63 -2.47
N ASN A 130 -14.03 11.27 -3.24
CA ASN A 130 -14.38 12.08 -4.41
C ASN A 130 -14.39 11.24 -5.71
N GLY A 131 -13.95 9.99 -5.64
CA GLY A 131 -13.78 9.10 -6.79
C GLY A 131 -12.50 9.37 -7.57
N GLU A 132 -11.53 10.07 -6.97
CA GLU A 132 -10.20 10.26 -7.53
C GLU A 132 -9.38 8.99 -7.36
N GLU A 133 -8.79 8.53 -8.45
CA GLU A 133 -7.96 7.33 -8.50
C GLU A 133 -6.47 7.71 -8.42
N LEU A 134 -5.73 7.03 -7.56
CA LEU A 134 -4.27 7.11 -7.47
C LEU A 134 -3.69 5.70 -7.64
N ALA A 135 -2.76 5.54 -8.57
CA ALA A 135 -2.09 4.27 -8.85
C ALA A 135 -0.62 4.37 -8.42
N ILE A 136 -0.19 3.47 -7.54
CA ILE A 136 1.12 3.51 -6.88
C ILE A 136 1.84 2.20 -7.17
N GLY A 137 3.04 2.28 -7.73
CA GLY A 137 3.90 1.11 -7.90
C GLY A 137 4.52 0.70 -6.57
N VAL A 138 4.39 -0.57 -6.18
CA VAL A 138 4.98 -1.09 -4.95
C VAL A 138 5.77 -2.37 -5.20
N THR A 139 6.88 -2.51 -4.50
CA THR A 139 7.61 -3.79 -4.41
C THR A 139 7.53 -4.28 -2.97
N ILE A 140 7.04 -5.50 -2.75
CA ILE A 140 6.94 -6.11 -1.42
C ILE A 140 7.86 -7.32 -1.34
N ASP A 141 8.80 -7.29 -0.40
CA ASP A 141 9.67 -8.42 -0.05
C ASP A 141 9.56 -8.69 1.46
N GLY A 142 8.72 -9.65 1.81
CA GLY A 142 8.40 -9.99 3.20
C GLY A 142 7.77 -8.81 3.94
N ASP A 143 8.49 -8.30 4.94
CA ASP A 143 8.04 -7.18 5.79
C ASP A 143 8.54 -5.82 5.27
N ILE A 144 9.14 -5.76 4.08
CA ILE A 144 9.61 -4.52 3.45
C ILE A 144 8.74 -4.20 2.24
N MET A 145 8.22 -2.97 2.21
CA MET A 145 7.57 -2.39 1.04
C MET A 145 8.40 -1.21 0.55
N THR A 146 8.63 -1.14 -0.75
CA THR A 146 9.31 -0.02 -1.43
C THR A 146 8.35 0.66 -2.37
N VAL A 147 8.28 1.99 -2.27
CA VAL A 147 7.39 2.84 -3.06
C VAL A 147 8.19 4.00 -3.64
N ASP A 148 7.93 4.38 -4.89
CA ASP A 148 8.47 5.63 -5.44
C ASP A 148 7.83 6.79 -4.70
N ALA A 149 8.66 7.68 -4.15
CA ALA A 149 8.17 8.77 -3.32
C ALA A 149 7.33 9.77 -4.13
N SER A 150 7.59 9.87 -5.44
CA SER A 150 6.83 10.72 -6.37
C SER A 150 5.39 10.22 -6.64
N ASP A 151 5.12 8.93 -6.42
CA ASP A 151 3.78 8.35 -6.60
C ASP A 151 2.82 8.68 -5.43
N LEU A 152 3.35 9.10 -4.27
CA LEU A 152 2.56 9.26 -3.04
C LEU A 152 2.04 10.69 -2.81
N ASP A 153 2.48 11.67 -3.62
CA ASP A 153 2.16 13.09 -3.49
C ASP A 153 2.26 13.63 -2.03
N ILE A 154 3.31 13.20 -1.31
CA ILE A 154 3.54 13.61 0.08
C ILE A 154 4.40 14.88 0.10
N PRO A 155 3.96 15.98 0.74
CA PRO A 155 4.78 17.18 0.89
C PRO A 155 6.14 16.88 1.53
N ASN A 156 7.21 17.44 0.95
CA ASN A 156 8.62 17.22 1.35
C ASN A 156 9.19 15.81 1.08
N PHE A 157 8.36 14.89 0.59
CA PHE A 157 8.76 13.53 0.22
C PHE A 157 8.35 13.18 -1.22
N SER A 158 7.85 14.13 -2.01
CA SER A 158 7.35 13.90 -3.38
C SER A 158 8.38 14.19 -4.49
N GLU A 159 9.65 14.39 -4.14
CA GLU A 159 10.76 14.48 -5.10
C GLU A 159 11.34 13.09 -5.43
N ASP A 160 12.34 13.04 -6.33
CA ASP A 160 13.03 11.81 -6.72
C ASP A 160 13.55 11.02 -5.49
N GLY A 161 13.10 9.77 -5.33
CA GLY A 161 13.53 8.90 -4.25
C GLY A 161 12.62 7.68 -4.06
N GLN A 162 13.01 6.80 -3.14
CA GLN A 162 12.20 5.63 -2.75
C GLN A 162 11.94 5.66 -1.26
N LEU A 163 10.68 5.56 -0.86
CA LEU A 163 10.30 5.36 0.53
C LEU A 163 10.31 3.87 0.85
N ILE A 164 10.96 3.53 1.96
CA ILE A 164 11.00 2.18 2.51
C ILE A 164 10.06 2.13 3.70
N PHE A 165 9.09 1.23 3.60
CA PHE A 165 8.13 0.95 4.64
C PHE A 165 8.41 -0.42 5.26
N VAL A 166 8.24 -0.51 6.58
CA VAL A 166 8.36 -1.75 7.35
C VAL A 166 6.99 -2.15 7.88
N LYS A 167 6.66 -3.44 7.75
CA LYS A 167 5.43 -4.00 8.29
C LYS A 167 5.47 -4.08 9.81
N ARG A 168 4.38 -3.65 10.45
CA ARG A 168 4.20 -3.68 11.91
C ARG A 168 3.50 -4.95 12.41
#